data_AF-A0A7S2ITJ6-F1
#
_entry.id   AF-A0A7S2ITJ6-F1
#
_cell.length_a   1.000
_cell.length_b   1.000
_cell.length_c   1.000
_cell.angle_alpha   90.00
_cell.angle_beta   90.00
_cell.angle_gamma   90.00
#
_symmetry.space_group_name_H-M   'P 1'
#
loop_
_entity.id
_entity.type
_entity.pdbx_description
1 polymer ?
#
loop_
_entity_poly.entity_id
_entity_poly.type
_entity_poly.pdbx_seq_one_letter_code
_entity_poly.pdbx_strand_id
1 'polypeptide(L)'
;LGSLIHVCLCSDDRDLRPTAVAIRSAAVSAADPERLVFHFITTPEFADKARGLFREYVPGVRIEVHHNVSLDGRLSRYISWRKTSKSRRKLASSYNFAPFYLDEYLSDWDMGNSGSASRLIYLDTDTLILGDLAELNDMDLRGHPCAAVPYCLQRFEDYISFEVLEELGLAADYDPKSCIANRGILIIDVPTWKRKNITGKIEDWMFRYKNAEKDLWLGGMSQPPWLLAMNGDYLSLGDEWNCNSLGRDQMSRWESITLRKNGFDHKALRGLGVKYGGYGSIQPYIVTCSSEAKLLHYNGEMKPWVADRLRRQPPACRLPKTVSNTWAWKRTVRIYCDDHTYVSCAELWHLFINKKAIGALQDLESEWLEEEAAWADQKREDREKAAKERRDREKKAMMDQLAKEAEKKKKAEEEKKA
;
A
#
# COMPACT_ATOMS: atom_id res chain seq x y z
N LEU A 1 -22.24 -29.24 -0.81
CA LEU A 1 -21.71 -27.88 -1.08
C LEU A 1 -21.07 -27.38 0.21
N GLY A 2 -19.82 -26.92 0.16
CA GLY A 2 -19.13 -26.38 1.33
C GLY A 2 -19.76 -25.07 1.80
N SER A 3 -19.38 -24.58 2.99
CA SER A 3 -19.83 -23.26 3.48
C SER A 3 -19.34 -22.15 2.55
N LEU A 4 -20.14 -21.08 2.44
CA LEU A 4 -19.74 -19.86 1.75
C LEU A 4 -18.50 -19.24 2.42
N ILE A 5 -17.66 -18.60 1.61
CA ILE A 5 -16.43 -17.92 2.02
C ILE A 5 -16.66 -16.44 1.77
N HIS A 6 -16.70 -15.66 2.85
CA HIS A 6 -16.98 -14.23 2.81
C HIS A 6 -15.69 -13.44 2.74
N VAL A 7 -15.50 -12.71 1.63
CA VAL A 7 -14.29 -11.94 1.35
C VAL A 7 -14.64 -10.45 1.29
N CYS A 8 -14.04 -9.64 2.15
CA CYS A 8 -14.34 -8.23 2.30
C CYS A 8 -13.24 -7.35 1.72
N LEU A 9 -13.62 -6.30 1.00
CA LEU A 9 -12.73 -5.23 0.53
C LEU A 9 -13.36 -3.88 0.88
N CYS A 10 -12.54 -2.91 1.30
CA CYS A 10 -13.01 -1.58 1.70
C CYS A 10 -12.28 -0.50 0.89
N SER A 11 -13.02 0.44 0.30
CA SER A 11 -12.43 1.57 -0.43
C SER A 11 -13.43 2.71 -0.60
N ASP A 12 -12.95 3.95 -0.47
CA ASP A 12 -13.61 5.16 -0.99
C ASP A 12 -13.07 5.60 -2.34
N ASP A 13 -12.09 4.89 -2.89
CA ASP A 13 -11.57 5.16 -4.22
C ASP A 13 -12.62 4.80 -5.27
N ARG A 14 -12.86 5.73 -6.20
CA ARG A 14 -13.77 5.57 -7.33
C ARG A 14 -13.15 4.73 -8.44
N ASP A 15 -11.83 4.57 -8.44
CA ASP A 15 -11.14 3.65 -9.34
C ASP A 15 -11.33 2.21 -8.86
N LEU A 16 -12.18 1.46 -9.57
CA LEU A 16 -12.54 0.09 -9.24
C LEU A 16 -11.60 -0.94 -9.87
N ARG A 17 -10.64 -0.52 -10.71
CA ARG A 17 -9.63 -1.42 -11.31
C ARG A 17 -8.91 -2.28 -10.26
N PRO A 18 -8.32 -1.73 -9.19
CA PRO A 18 -7.67 -2.53 -8.14
C PRO A 18 -8.60 -3.57 -7.54
N THR A 19 -9.78 -3.15 -7.06
CA THR A 19 -10.77 -4.03 -6.45
C THR A 19 -11.22 -5.15 -7.39
N ALA A 20 -11.46 -4.83 -8.67
CA ALA A 20 -11.86 -5.81 -9.66
C ALA A 20 -10.77 -6.85 -9.93
N VAL A 21 -9.50 -6.46 -9.94
CA VAL A 21 -8.39 -7.41 -10.07
C VAL A 21 -8.25 -8.29 -8.83
N ALA A 22 -8.37 -7.74 -7.63
CA ALA A 22 -8.34 -8.54 -6.40
C ALA A 22 -9.46 -9.60 -6.41
N ILE A 23 -10.70 -9.20 -6.73
CA ILE A 23 -11.86 -10.09 -6.84
C ILE A 23 -11.66 -11.15 -7.92
N ARG A 24 -11.27 -10.74 -9.14
CA ARG A 24 -11.15 -11.65 -10.28
C ARG A 24 -9.99 -12.62 -10.11
N SER A 25 -8.86 -12.17 -9.59
CA SER A 25 -7.71 -13.04 -9.31
C SER A 25 -8.03 -14.09 -8.24
N ALA A 26 -8.74 -13.71 -7.17
CA ALA A 26 -9.23 -14.63 -6.17
C ALA A 26 -10.22 -15.67 -6.75
N ALA A 27 -11.19 -15.23 -7.55
CA ALA A 27 -12.17 -16.12 -8.18
C ALA A 27 -11.51 -17.12 -9.16
N VAL A 28 -10.54 -16.67 -9.96
CA VAL A 28 -9.82 -17.54 -10.91
C VAL A 28 -8.90 -18.54 -10.20
N SER A 29 -8.38 -18.17 -9.03
CA SER A 29 -7.44 -19.02 -8.28
C SER A 29 -8.14 -20.03 -7.35
N ALA A 30 -9.45 -19.88 -7.11
CA ALA A 30 -10.21 -20.76 -6.23
C ALA A 30 -10.54 -22.09 -6.90
N ALA A 31 -10.45 -23.20 -6.14
CA ALA A 31 -10.90 -24.50 -6.60
C ALA A 31 -12.43 -24.58 -6.74
N ASP A 32 -13.16 -23.85 -5.90
CA ASP A 32 -14.63 -23.76 -5.91
C ASP A 32 -15.07 -22.28 -5.86
N PRO A 33 -15.03 -21.56 -6.99
CA PRO A 33 -15.34 -20.12 -7.03
C PRO A 33 -16.78 -19.79 -6.61
N GLU A 34 -17.70 -20.75 -6.70
CA GLU A 34 -19.11 -20.58 -6.30
C GLU A 34 -19.30 -20.47 -4.78
N ARG A 35 -18.29 -20.84 -3.99
CA ARG A 35 -18.27 -20.58 -2.54
C ARG A 35 -17.96 -19.13 -2.20
N LEU A 36 -17.29 -18.39 -3.09
CA LEU A 36 -16.84 -17.04 -2.79
C LEU A 36 -18.00 -16.04 -2.87
N VAL A 37 -18.16 -15.25 -1.82
CA VAL A 37 -19.03 -14.07 -1.78
C VAL A 37 -18.17 -12.86 -1.42
N PHE A 38 -18.09 -11.91 -2.34
CA PHE A 38 -17.32 -10.69 -2.14
C PHE A 38 -18.21 -9.58 -1.59
N HIS A 39 -17.75 -8.92 -0.54
CA HIS A 39 -18.41 -7.80 0.10
C HIS A 39 -17.54 -6.55 -0.11
N PHE A 40 -18.00 -5.63 -0.95
CA PHE A 40 -17.32 -4.36 -1.20
C PHE A 40 -17.97 -3.25 -0.39
N ILE A 41 -17.21 -2.68 0.56
CA ILE A 41 -17.65 -1.60 1.44
C ILE A 41 -17.12 -0.29 0.89
N THR A 42 -18.04 0.62 0.54
CA THR A 42 -17.73 1.89 -0.13
C THR A 42 -18.66 3.00 0.35
N THR A 43 -18.42 4.22 -0.13
CA THR A 43 -19.30 5.37 0.15
C THR A 43 -20.72 5.14 -0.38
N PRO A 44 -21.74 5.61 0.35
CA PRO A 44 -23.13 5.49 -0.07
C PRO A 44 -23.39 6.13 -1.44
N GLU A 45 -22.71 7.24 -1.77
CA GLU A 45 -22.87 7.94 -3.05
C GLU A 45 -22.35 7.12 -4.24
N PHE A 46 -21.36 6.25 -4.02
CA PHE A 46 -20.74 5.46 -5.07
C PHE A 46 -21.30 4.04 -5.17
N ALA A 47 -21.99 3.55 -4.14
CA ALA A 47 -22.42 2.16 -4.02
C ALA A 47 -23.22 1.64 -5.23
N ASP A 48 -24.21 2.41 -5.71
CA ASP A 48 -25.04 1.99 -6.86
C ASP A 48 -24.25 1.95 -8.17
N LYS A 49 -23.37 2.94 -8.39
CA LYS A 49 -22.48 2.97 -9.55
C LYS A 49 -21.50 1.80 -9.51
N ALA A 50 -20.90 1.52 -8.35
CA ALA A 50 -20.01 0.39 -8.16
C ALA A 50 -20.72 -0.94 -8.44
N ARG A 51 -21.96 -1.13 -7.94
CA ARG A 51 -22.76 -2.32 -8.20
C ARG A 51 -23.04 -2.53 -9.69
N GLY A 52 -23.40 -1.47 -10.41
CA GLY A 52 -23.59 -1.52 -11.86
C GLY A 52 -22.32 -1.90 -12.63
N LEU A 53 -21.20 -1.27 -12.27
CA LEU A 53 -19.90 -1.52 -12.87
C LEU A 53 -19.39 -2.95 -12.61
N PHE A 54 -19.50 -3.45 -11.38
CA PHE A 54 -19.11 -4.83 -11.08
C PHE A 54 -19.96 -5.84 -11.85
N ARG A 55 -21.28 -5.62 -11.93
CA ARG A 55 -22.18 -6.50 -12.68
C ARG A 55 -21.80 -6.61 -14.15
N GLU A 56 -21.39 -5.50 -14.77
CA GLU A 56 -21.03 -5.48 -16.20
C GLU A 56 -19.59 -5.97 -16.46
N TYR A 57 -18.63 -5.60 -15.61
CA TYR A 57 -17.19 -5.76 -15.89
C TYR A 57 -16.48 -6.85 -15.09
N VAL A 58 -17.15 -7.41 -14.08
CA VAL A 58 -16.68 -8.57 -13.30
C VAL A 58 -17.77 -9.66 -13.29
N PRO A 59 -18.20 -10.16 -14.47
CA PRO A 59 -19.28 -11.13 -14.55
C PRO A 59 -18.87 -12.49 -13.98
N GLY A 60 -19.85 -13.25 -13.47
CA GLY A 60 -19.64 -14.61 -12.95
C GLY A 60 -19.08 -14.66 -11.53
N VAL A 61 -19.08 -13.55 -10.80
CA VAL A 61 -18.66 -13.47 -9.39
C VAL A 61 -19.78 -12.86 -8.56
N ARG A 62 -20.03 -13.40 -7.36
CA ARG A 62 -21.03 -12.86 -6.42
C ARG A 62 -20.43 -11.70 -5.64
N ILE A 63 -20.91 -10.48 -5.92
CA ILE A 63 -20.38 -9.24 -5.34
C ILE A 63 -21.55 -8.45 -4.75
N GLU A 64 -21.48 -8.24 -3.44
CA GLU A 64 -22.43 -7.45 -2.67
C GLU A 64 -21.77 -6.13 -2.26
N VAL A 65 -22.47 -5.02 -2.49
CA VAL A 65 -21.96 -3.67 -2.20
C VAL A 65 -22.67 -3.10 -0.99
N HIS A 66 -21.90 -2.70 0.01
CA HIS A 66 -22.36 -2.28 1.34
C HIS A 66 -21.89 -0.85 1.65
N HIS A 67 -22.67 -0.14 2.46
CA HIS A 67 -22.32 1.15 3.04
C HIS A 67 -23.04 1.33 4.37
N ASN A 68 -22.49 2.11 5.29
CA ASN A 68 -23.16 2.42 6.56
C ASN A 68 -22.84 3.85 7.00
N VAL A 69 -23.75 4.78 6.68
CA VAL A 69 -23.59 6.22 6.91
C VAL A 69 -23.35 6.55 8.39
N SER A 70 -24.06 5.85 9.29
CA SER A 70 -23.94 6.08 10.73
C SER A 70 -22.55 5.66 11.24
N LEU A 71 -22.10 4.48 10.82
CA LEU A 71 -20.79 3.96 11.15
C LEU A 71 -19.67 4.84 10.57
N ASP A 72 -19.77 5.23 9.30
CA ASP A 72 -18.82 6.13 8.64
C ASP A 72 -18.70 7.46 9.40
N GLY A 73 -19.85 8.01 9.84
CA GLY A 73 -19.93 9.19 10.70
C GLY A 73 -19.29 8.99 12.07
N ARG A 74 -19.41 7.82 12.69
CA ARG A 74 -18.73 7.47 13.95
C ARG A 74 -17.21 7.37 13.76
N LEU A 75 -16.75 6.63 12.74
CA LEU A 75 -15.34 6.42 12.45
C LEU A 75 -14.59 7.73 12.21
N SER A 76 -15.17 8.63 11.41
CA SER A 76 -14.57 9.93 11.11
C SER A 76 -14.28 10.78 12.36
N ARG A 77 -15.00 10.57 13.48
CA ARG A 77 -14.78 11.30 14.74
C ARG A 77 -13.56 10.79 15.51
N TYR A 78 -13.21 9.51 15.35
CA TYR A 78 -12.03 8.91 15.97
C TYR A 78 -10.77 9.21 15.17
N ILE A 79 -10.88 9.23 13.84
CA ILE A 79 -9.72 9.40 12.96
C ILE A 79 -9.23 10.85 13.04
N SER A 80 -7.94 10.99 13.35
CA SER A 80 -7.28 12.29 13.42
C SER A 80 -6.05 12.25 12.54
N TRP A 81 -5.82 13.26 11.71
CA TRP A 81 -4.57 13.43 10.98
C TRP A 81 -3.94 14.76 11.37
N ARG A 82 -2.64 14.76 11.66
CA ARG A 82 -1.90 15.94 12.10
C ARG A 82 -0.95 16.40 11.01
N LYS A 83 -0.69 17.71 10.93
CA LYS A 83 0.31 18.27 10.01
C LYS A 83 1.73 17.78 10.30
N THR A 84 2.00 17.40 11.55
CA THR A 84 3.26 16.81 12.02
C THR A 84 3.40 15.33 11.65
N SER A 85 2.31 14.68 11.23
CA SER A 85 2.32 13.28 10.87
C SER A 85 3.21 13.03 9.65
N LYS A 86 4.03 11.98 9.74
CA LYS A 86 4.82 11.48 8.60
C LYS A 86 3.95 10.75 7.57
N SER A 87 2.71 10.42 7.92
CA SER A 87 1.78 9.70 7.06
C SER A 87 1.01 10.63 6.13
N ARG A 88 0.75 10.16 4.91
CA ARG A 88 -0.04 10.90 3.90
C ARG A 88 -1.49 11.09 4.37
N ARG A 89 -2.05 12.28 4.15
CA ARG A 89 -3.44 12.61 4.53
C ARG A 89 -4.49 11.66 3.95
N LYS A 90 -4.30 11.15 2.71
CA LYS A 90 -5.21 10.16 2.08
C LYS A 90 -5.38 8.89 2.92
N LEU A 91 -4.39 8.53 3.75
CA LEU A 91 -4.47 7.35 4.62
C LEU A 91 -5.45 7.54 5.79
N ALA A 92 -5.89 8.77 6.08
CA ALA A 92 -6.86 9.07 7.13
C ALA A 92 -8.33 8.93 6.68
N SER A 93 -8.58 8.27 5.55
CA SER A 93 -9.93 7.87 5.15
C SER A 93 -10.54 6.84 6.13
N SER A 94 -11.83 6.97 6.42
CA SER A 94 -12.61 5.99 7.20
C SER A 94 -12.54 4.59 6.63
N TYR A 95 -12.42 4.44 5.31
CA TYR A 95 -12.42 3.13 4.64
C TYR A 95 -11.10 2.36 4.84
N ASN A 96 -10.02 3.02 5.29
CA ASN A 96 -8.81 2.34 5.76
C ASN A 96 -8.97 1.73 7.17
N PHE A 97 -10.00 2.13 7.91
CA PHE A 97 -10.35 1.64 9.27
C PHE A 97 -11.59 0.73 9.26
N ALA A 98 -12.44 0.82 8.23
CA ALA A 98 -13.57 -0.07 8.00
C ALA A 98 -13.28 -1.58 8.16
N PRO A 99 -12.08 -2.12 7.84
CA PRO A 99 -11.77 -3.53 8.08
C PRO A 99 -11.90 -3.98 9.54
N PHE A 100 -11.87 -3.06 10.51
CA PHE A 100 -12.04 -3.36 11.93
C PHE A 100 -13.51 -3.40 12.38
N TYR A 101 -14.44 -3.18 11.45
CA TYR A 101 -15.88 -3.06 11.68
C TYR A 101 -16.70 -3.86 10.67
N LEU A 102 -16.10 -4.87 10.02
CA LEU A 102 -16.76 -5.63 8.95
C LEU A 102 -18.05 -6.29 9.42
N ASP A 103 -18.10 -6.77 10.67
CA ASP A 103 -19.29 -7.37 11.25
C ASP A 103 -20.44 -6.37 11.45
N GLU A 104 -20.14 -5.08 11.62
CA GLU A 104 -21.14 -4.00 11.70
C GLU A 104 -21.59 -3.54 10.30
N TYR A 105 -20.69 -3.47 9.31
CA TYR A 105 -21.09 -3.17 7.94
C TYR A 105 -21.98 -4.26 7.32
N LEU A 106 -21.80 -5.50 7.77
CA LEU A 106 -22.54 -6.66 7.27
C LEU A 106 -23.74 -7.05 8.15
N SER A 107 -24.08 -6.25 9.18
CA SER A 107 -25.15 -6.60 10.14
C SER A 107 -26.52 -6.79 9.49
N ASP A 108 -26.80 -6.00 8.45
CA ASP A 108 -28.11 -5.94 7.79
C ASP A 108 -28.19 -6.89 6.58
N TRP A 109 -27.06 -7.45 6.15
CA TRP A 109 -27.02 -8.38 5.03
C TRP A 109 -27.49 -9.76 5.50
N ASP A 110 -28.71 -10.12 5.09
CA ASP A 110 -29.48 -11.34 5.36
C ASP A 110 -28.72 -12.48 6.04
N MET A 111 -28.44 -12.30 7.33
CA MET A 111 -28.06 -13.37 8.26
C MET A 111 -29.28 -14.21 8.67
N GLY A 112 -30.40 -14.08 7.94
CA GLY A 112 -31.73 -14.58 8.28
C GLY A 112 -32.04 -16.01 7.83
N ASN A 113 -31.12 -16.71 7.14
CA ASN A 113 -31.28 -18.15 6.86
C ASN A 113 -29.95 -18.95 6.79
N SER A 114 -28.81 -18.29 6.96
CA SER A 114 -27.50 -18.92 7.19
C SER A 114 -26.83 -18.10 8.27
N GLY A 115 -26.54 -18.70 9.42
CA GLY A 115 -26.02 -17.99 10.59
C GLY A 115 -24.87 -17.03 10.25
N SER A 116 -24.77 -15.94 11.01
CA SER A 116 -23.73 -14.91 10.88
C SER A 116 -22.40 -15.50 10.46
N ALA A 117 -21.82 -14.99 9.37
CA ALA A 117 -20.52 -15.42 8.87
C ALA A 117 -19.51 -15.35 10.01
N SER A 118 -19.21 -16.51 10.59
CA SER A 118 -18.33 -16.60 11.76
C SER A 118 -16.87 -16.31 11.38
N ARG A 119 -16.58 -16.35 10.08
CA ARG A 119 -15.29 -16.09 9.48
C ARG A 119 -15.40 -15.11 8.32
N LEU A 120 -14.56 -14.09 8.34
CA LEU A 120 -14.43 -13.10 7.27
C LEU A 120 -12.97 -13.02 6.83
N ILE A 121 -12.72 -12.94 5.53
CA ILE A 121 -11.37 -12.69 4.97
C ILE A 121 -11.35 -11.27 4.45
N TYR A 122 -10.54 -10.39 5.04
CA TYR A 122 -10.29 -9.06 4.50
C TYR A 122 -9.12 -9.08 3.52
N LEU A 123 -9.23 -8.32 2.42
CA LEU A 123 -8.17 -8.05 1.46
C LEU A 123 -8.02 -6.53 1.25
N ASP A 124 -6.78 -6.03 1.25
CA ASP A 124 -6.50 -4.70 0.71
C ASP A 124 -6.82 -4.69 -0.81
N THR A 125 -7.29 -3.56 -1.36
CA THR A 125 -7.72 -3.48 -2.78
C THR A 125 -6.57 -3.57 -3.77
N ASP A 126 -5.34 -3.30 -3.33
CA ASP A 126 -4.12 -3.37 -4.12
C ASP A 126 -3.41 -4.73 -4.01
N THR A 127 -4.20 -5.79 -3.85
CA THR A 127 -3.74 -7.18 -3.80
C THR A 127 -4.11 -7.95 -5.08
N LEU A 128 -3.35 -9.02 -5.35
CA LEU A 128 -3.60 -9.98 -6.42
C LEU A 128 -3.41 -11.38 -5.84
N ILE A 129 -4.45 -12.21 -5.94
CA ILE A 129 -4.54 -13.50 -5.27
C ILE A 129 -4.24 -14.59 -6.30
N LEU A 130 -3.29 -15.47 -5.95
CA LEU A 130 -2.81 -16.61 -6.75
C LEU A 130 -3.05 -17.95 -6.05
N GLY A 131 -3.47 -17.95 -4.78
CA GLY A 131 -3.81 -19.14 -4.00
C GLY A 131 -5.31 -19.24 -3.71
N ASP A 132 -5.73 -20.42 -3.25
CA ASP A 132 -7.13 -20.68 -2.90
C ASP A 132 -7.46 -20.14 -1.50
N LEU A 133 -8.38 -19.17 -1.42
CA LEU A 133 -8.81 -18.58 -0.15
C LEU A 133 -9.55 -19.58 0.76
N ALA A 134 -10.01 -20.71 0.25
CA ALA A 134 -10.57 -21.78 1.07
C ALA A 134 -9.56 -22.31 2.09
N GLU A 135 -8.26 -22.32 1.76
CA GLU A 135 -7.21 -22.73 2.70
C GLU A 135 -7.19 -21.86 3.97
N LEU A 136 -7.43 -20.56 3.79
CA LEU A 136 -7.48 -19.58 4.89
C LEU A 136 -8.83 -19.59 5.58
N ASN A 137 -9.91 -19.84 4.85
CA ASN A 137 -11.23 -19.95 5.46
C ASN A 137 -11.33 -21.18 6.37
N ASP A 138 -10.74 -22.31 5.99
CA ASP A 138 -10.97 -23.57 6.68
C ASP A 138 -9.92 -23.85 7.78
N MET A 139 -8.96 -22.94 7.98
CA MET A 139 -7.90 -23.08 8.99
C MET A 139 -8.42 -22.93 10.43
N ASP A 140 -7.72 -23.59 11.37
CA ASP A 140 -7.92 -23.37 12.81
C ASP A 140 -7.11 -22.15 13.30
N LEU A 141 -7.82 -21.15 13.82
CA LEU A 141 -7.24 -19.92 14.39
C LEU A 141 -6.74 -20.10 15.83
N ARG A 142 -6.89 -21.29 16.43
CA ARG A 142 -6.35 -21.66 17.75
C ARG A 142 -6.75 -20.69 18.87
N GLY A 143 -7.96 -20.15 18.80
CA GLY A 143 -8.48 -19.18 19.76
C GLY A 143 -7.97 -17.73 19.60
N HIS A 144 -7.18 -17.45 18.57
CA HIS A 144 -6.85 -16.07 18.19
C HIS A 144 -8.03 -15.39 17.50
N PRO A 145 -8.22 -14.07 17.71
CA PRO A 145 -9.26 -13.29 17.04
C PRO A 145 -9.05 -13.15 15.54
N CYS A 146 -7.81 -13.30 15.06
CA CYS A 146 -7.51 -13.27 13.63
C CYS A 146 -6.19 -13.99 13.29
N ALA A 147 -5.94 -14.15 11.98
CA ALA A 147 -4.63 -14.47 11.43
C ALA A 147 -4.12 -13.38 10.47
N ALA A 148 -2.81 -13.11 10.51
CA ALA A 148 -2.14 -12.10 9.70
C ALA A 148 -0.70 -12.55 9.36
N VAL A 149 -0.07 -11.91 8.37
CA VAL A 149 1.31 -12.24 7.96
C VAL A 149 2.31 -11.36 8.72
N PRO A 150 3.23 -11.94 9.53
CA PRO A 150 4.35 -11.20 10.12
C PRO A 150 5.25 -10.59 9.04
N TYR A 151 5.84 -9.43 9.30
CA TYR A 151 6.77 -8.77 8.40
C TYR A 151 7.97 -8.20 9.15
N CYS A 152 9.06 -8.97 9.18
CA CYS A 152 10.23 -8.68 10.02
C CYS A 152 11.27 -7.74 9.39
N LEU A 153 11.06 -7.28 8.15
CA LEU A 153 11.87 -6.21 7.57
C LEU A 153 11.49 -4.82 8.11
N GLN A 154 10.38 -4.73 8.84
CA GLN A 154 9.94 -3.56 9.59
C GLN A 154 9.70 -3.93 11.05
N ARG A 155 10.02 -2.99 11.94
CA ARG A 155 9.92 -3.16 13.38
C ARG A 155 8.79 -2.32 13.94
N PHE A 156 8.32 -2.67 15.12
CA PHE A 156 7.25 -1.94 15.81
C PHE A 156 7.59 -0.45 15.99
N GLU A 157 8.85 -0.15 16.32
CA GLU A 157 9.39 1.21 16.44
C GLU A 157 9.40 2.03 15.13
N ASP A 158 9.29 1.39 13.96
CA ASP A 158 9.15 2.11 12.68
C ASP A 158 7.74 2.70 12.50
N TYR A 159 6.76 2.17 13.24
CA TYR A 159 5.33 2.50 13.12
C TYR A 159 4.79 3.28 14.31
N ILE A 160 5.38 3.08 15.49
CA ILE A 160 4.87 3.61 16.76
C ILE A 160 5.97 4.33 17.54
N SER A 161 5.67 5.52 18.04
CA SER A 161 6.59 6.28 18.87
C SER A 161 6.67 5.71 20.29
N PHE A 162 7.80 5.06 20.60
CA PHE A 162 8.08 4.55 21.96
C PHE A 162 8.27 5.66 22.98
N GLU A 163 8.70 6.86 22.57
CA GLU A 163 8.74 8.04 23.43
C GLU A 163 7.33 8.39 23.94
N VAL A 164 6.33 8.39 23.04
CA VAL A 164 4.94 8.68 23.41
C VAL A 164 4.33 7.53 24.20
N LEU A 165 4.68 6.27 23.91
CA LEU A 165 4.26 5.14 24.74
C LEU A 165 4.80 5.22 26.17
N GLU A 166 6.04 5.70 26.34
CA GLU A 166 6.65 5.92 27.66
C GLU A 166 5.90 7.01 28.42
N GLU A 167 5.58 8.14 27.77
CA GLU A 167 4.76 9.22 28.33
C GLU A 167 3.36 8.73 28.77
N LEU A 168 2.81 7.73 28.08
CA LEU A 168 1.54 7.08 28.42
C LEU A 168 1.69 5.99 29.51
N GLY A 169 2.91 5.64 29.92
CA GLY A 169 3.18 4.57 30.88
C GLY A 169 2.94 3.16 30.34
N LEU A 170 2.99 2.96 29.02
CA LEU A 170 2.63 1.70 28.34
C LEU A 170 3.79 1.08 27.56
N ALA A 171 4.96 1.71 27.51
CA ALA A 171 6.10 1.21 26.73
C ALA A 171 6.56 -0.20 27.15
N ALA A 172 6.44 -0.55 28.44
CA ALA A 172 6.84 -1.86 28.97
C ALA A 172 6.02 -3.04 28.40
N ASP A 173 4.84 -2.78 27.84
CA ASP A 173 3.95 -3.80 27.28
C ASP A 173 4.32 -4.20 25.85
N TYR A 174 5.29 -3.50 25.24
CA TYR A 174 5.65 -3.64 23.83
C TYR A 174 7.16 -3.80 23.62
N ASP A 175 7.56 -4.69 22.71
CA ASP A 175 8.95 -4.81 22.26
C ASP A 175 9.18 -3.96 20.99
N PRO A 176 10.04 -2.93 21.02
CA PRO A 176 10.33 -2.10 19.85
C PRO A 176 10.93 -2.86 18.68
N LYS A 177 11.61 -3.99 18.94
CA LYS A 177 12.25 -4.85 17.93
C LYS A 177 11.35 -5.98 17.45
N SER A 178 10.12 -6.09 17.95
CA SER A 178 9.17 -7.08 17.43
C SER A 178 8.85 -6.78 15.95
N CYS A 179 8.58 -7.84 15.18
CA CYS A 179 8.12 -7.69 13.82
C CYS A 179 6.70 -7.12 13.83
N ILE A 180 6.39 -6.22 12.91
CA ILE A 180 4.99 -5.86 12.67
C ILE A 180 4.27 -7.00 11.95
N ALA A 181 2.94 -6.99 11.95
CA ALA A 181 2.16 -7.77 10.98
C ALA A 181 1.61 -6.84 9.90
N ASN A 182 1.61 -7.31 8.66
CA ASN A 182 0.99 -6.61 7.54
C ASN A 182 -0.45 -7.11 7.36
N ARG A 183 -1.39 -6.17 7.19
CA ARG A 183 -2.83 -6.42 7.11
C ARG A 183 -3.39 -6.46 5.68
N GLY A 184 -2.54 -6.63 4.66
CA GLY A 184 -2.95 -6.84 3.27
C GLY A 184 -3.90 -8.01 3.08
N ILE A 185 -3.84 -8.96 4.02
CA ILE A 185 -4.86 -9.97 4.26
C ILE A 185 -5.06 -10.15 5.76
N LEU A 186 -6.30 -10.36 6.18
CA LEU A 186 -6.65 -10.65 7.58
C LEU A 186 -7.79 -11.68 7.59
N ILE A 187 -7.63 -12.75 8.36
CA ILE A 187 -8.69 -13.77 8.55
C ILE A 187 -9.27 -13.50 9.93
N ILE A 188 -10.52 -13.08 10.00
CA ILE A 188 -11.17 -12.64 11.23
C ILE A 188 -12.11 -13.73 11.73
N ASP A 189 -11.94 -14.14 12.99
CA ASP A 189 -12.94 -14.92 13.72
C ASP A 189 -13.90 -13.95 14.41
N VAL A 190 -15.07 -13.72 13.81
CA VAL A 190 -16.02 -12.70 14.29
C VAL A 190 -16.43 -12.93 15.75
N PRO A 191 -16.76 -14.17 16.20
CA PRO A 191 -17.10 -14.41 17.61
C PRO A 191 -15.95 -14.08 18.57
N THR A 192 -14.72 -14.46 18.25
CA THR A 192 -13.55 -14.20 19.10
C THR A 192 -13.14 -12.73 19.08
N TRP A 193 -13.21 -12.09 17.90
CA TRP A 193 -12.98 -10.66 17.74
C TRP A 193 -13.91 -9.84 18.64
N LYS A 194 -15.22 -10.17 18.64
CA LYS A 194 -16.23 -9.57 19.54
C LYS A 194 -15.96 -9.88 21.00
N ARG A 195 -15.76 -11.15 21.35
CA ARG A 195 -15.52 -11.57 22.74
C ARG A 195 -14.29 -10.91 23.36
N LYS A 196 -13.22 -10.71 22.59
CA LYS A 196 -11.99 -10.04 23.04
C LYS A 196 -12.04 -8.50 22.92
N ASN A 197 -13.16 -7.96 22.46
CA ASN A 197 -13.40 -6.53 22.22
C ASN A 197 -12.27 -5.86 21.42
N ILE A 198 -11.83 -6.49 20.32
CA ILE A 198 -10.68 -5.98 19.55
C ILE A 198 -10.98 -4.60 18.95
N THR A 199 -12.16 -4.40 18.36
CA THR A 199 -12.59 -3.09 17.84
C THR A 199 -12.55 -2.01 18.92
N GLY A 200 -13.04 -2.27 20.13
CA GLY A 200 -12.99 -1.31 21.23
C GLY A 200 -11.56 -0.97 21.68
N LYS A 201 -10.63 -1.93 21.65
CA LYS A 201 -9.20 -1.66 21.91
C LYS A 201 -8.57 -0.79 20.84
N ILE A 202 -8.93 -0.99 19.56
CA ILE A 202 -8.48 -0.15 18.45
C ILE A 202 -9.01 1.29 18.64
N GLU A 203 -10.28 1.44 19.00
CA GLU A 203 -10.88 2.75 19.29
C GLU A 203 -10.19 3.46 20.45
N ASP A 204 -9.84 2.75 21.53
CA ASP A 204 -9.07 3.31 22.66
C ASP A 204 -7.72 3.88 22.19
N TRP A 205 -7.00 3.16 21.34
CA TRP A 205 -5.74 3.65 20.77
C TRP A 205 -5.91 4.84 19.84
N MET A 206 -6.97 4.88 19.04
CA MET A 206 -7.31 6.04 18.22
C MET A 206 -7.66 7.25 19.09
N PHE A 207 -8.40 7.05 20.17
CA PHE A 207 -8.73 8.09 21.14
C PHE A 207 -7.48 8.62 21.85
N ARG A 208 -6.57 7.75 22.31
CA ARG A 208 -5.28 8.15 22.90
C ARG A 208 -4.47 8.99 21.92
N TYR A 209 -4.34 8.55 20.68
CA TYR A 209 -3.64 9.33 19.66
C TYR A 209 -4.30 10.68 19.42
N LYS A 210 -5.63 10.79 19.42
CA LYS A 210 -6.32 12.08 19.26
C LYS A 210 -6.00 13.07 20.39
N ASN A 211 -5.83 12.57 21.63
CA ASN A 211 -5.60 13.40 22.82
C ASN A 211 -4.12 13.58 23.18
N ALA A 212 -3.20 12.82 22.59
CA ALA A 212 -1.76 12.99 22.83
C ALA A 212 -1.25 14.33 22.27
N GLU A 213 -0.19 14.90 22.84
CA GLU A 213 0.41 16.14 22.28
C GLU A 213 1.28 15.83 21.04
N LYS A 214 1.97 14.68 21.06
CA LYS A 214 2.89 14.23 20.02
C LYS A 214 2.27 13.16 19.11
N ASP A 215 2.88 12.94 17.95
CA ASP A 215 2.47 11.87 17.04
C ASP A 215 2.86 10.49 17.59
N LEU A 216 1.86 9.67 17.93
CA LEU A 216 2.07 8.25 18.22
C LEU A 216 2.32 7.43 16.95
N TRP A 217 1.71 7.82 15.82
CA TRP A 217 1.85 7.14 14.53
C TRP A 217 3.05 7.64 13.74
N LEU A 218 4.02 6.77 13.48
CA LEU A 218 5.20 7.07 12.67
C LEU A 218 5.07 6.56 11.23
N GLY A 219 4.24 5.54 11.00
CA GLY A 219 4.02 4.94 9.68
C GLY A 219 2.58 4.44 9.51
N GLY A 220 1.86 4.94 8.50
CA GLY A 220 0.46 4.60 8.27
C GLY A 220 -0.50 5.34 9.22
N MET A 221 -1.80 5.00 9.13
CA MET A 221 -2.86 5.60 9.97
C MET A 221 -3.70 4.53 10.66
N SER A 222 -4.16 3.51 9.93
CA SER A 222 -4.99 2.45 10.50
C SER A 222 -4.21 1.24 11.01
N GLN A 223 -2.99 1.03 10.53
CA GLN A 223 -2.15 -0.09 10.96
C GLN A 223 -1.61 0.08 12.40
N PRO A 224 -1.09 1.26 12.82
CA PRO A 224 -0.59 1.42 14.19
C PRO A 224 -1.60 1.12 15.32
N PRO A 225 -2.85 1.64 15.32
CA PRO A 225 -3.79 1.33 16.39
C PRO A 225 -4.20 -0.15 16.41
N TRP A 226 -4.22 -0.82 15.25
CA TRP A 226 -4.42 -2.26 15.17
C TRP A 226 -3.25 -3.03 15.79
N LEU A 227 -2.01 -2.71 15.43
CA LEU A 227 -0.81 -3.35 15.99
C LEU A 227 -0.79 -3.28 17.53
N LEU A 228 -1.12 -2.11 18.08
CA LEU A 228 -1.19 -1.90 19.53
C LEU A 228 -2.34 -2.66 20.21
N ALA A 229 -3.51 -2.69 19.58
CA ALA A 229 -4.68 -3.41 20.10
C ALA A 229 -4.50 -4.94 20.09
N MET A 230 -3.82 -5.46 19.06
CA MET A 230 -3.53 -6.88 18.93
C MET A 230 -2.43 -7.31 19.90
N ASN A 231 -1.37 -6.51 20.05
CA ASN A 231 -0.17 -6.84 20.84
C ASN A 231 0.29 -8.31 20.69
N GLY A 232 0.36 -8.80 19.45
CA GLY A 232 0.76 -10.18 19.16
C GLY A 232 -0.33 -11.26 19.28
N ASP A 233 -1.57 -10.94 19.67
CA ASP A 233 -2.69 -11.88 19.75
C ASP A 233 -3.30 -12.18 18.37
N TYR A 234 -2.50 -12.70 17.44
CA TYR A 234 -2.93 -13.17 16.13
C TYR A 234 -2.18 -14.44 15.74
N LEU A 235 -2.81 -15.30 14.95
CA LEU A 235 -2.13 -16.45 14.37
C LEU A 235 -1.25 -15.98 13.20
N SER A 236 0.02 -16.38 13.21
CA SER A 236 0.95 -16.07 12.11
C SER A 236 0.67 -16.93 10.88
N LEU A 237 0.40 -16.28 9.76
CA LEU A 237 0.34 -16.88 8.43
C LEU A 237 1.73 -16.98 7.81
N GLY A 238 1.88 -17.83 6.78
CA GLY A 238 3.08 -17.90 5.97
C GLY A 238 3.28 -16.67 5.07
N ASP A 239 4.54 -16.35 4.78
CA ASP A 239 4.94 -15.19 3.97
C ASP A 239 4.37 -15.22 2.54
N GLU A 240 4.00 -16.41 2.03
CA GLU A 240 3.36 -16.57 0.73
C GLU A 240 2.01 -15.85 0.63
N TRP A 241 1.34 -15.59 1.76
CA TRP A 241 0.07 -14.88 1.82
C TRP A 241 0.21 -13.35 1.88
N ASN A 242 1.43 -12.81 1.79
CA ASN A 242 1.64 -11.36 1.68
C ASN A 242 3.02 -11.02 1.11
N CYS A 243 3.28 -11.45 -0.12
CA CYS A 243 4.48 -11.00 -0.84
C CYS A 243 4.31 -9.52 -1.21
N ASN A 244 4.97 -8.66 -0.44
CA ASN A 244 4.74 -7.22 -0.44
C ASN A 244 5.86 -6.42 -1.13
N SER A 245 5.73 -5.10 -1.06
CA SER A 245 6.63 -4.10 -1.64
C SER A 245 6.58 -4.00 -3.17
N LEU A 246 5.56 -4.60 -3.82
CA LEU A 246 5.36 -4.50 -5.27
C LEU A 246 4.88 -3.10 -5.70
N GLY A 247 4.55 -2.22 -4.75
CA GLY A 247 4.24 -0.82 -5.00
C GLY A 247 5.44 0.12 -4.80
N ARG A 248 6.67 -0.39 -4.72
CA ARG A 248 7.89 0.39 -4.51
C ARG A 248 8.80 0.31 -5.74
N ASP A 249 9.42 1.42 -6.11
CA ASP A 249 10.37 1.49 -7.23
C ASP A 249 11.83 1.31 -6.81
N GLN A 250 12.16 1.48 -5.52
CA GLN A 250 13.53 1.40 -5.02
C GLN A 250 13.67 0.61 -3.72
N MET A 251 14.78 -0.13 -3.62
CA MET A 251 15.23 -0.77 -2.39
C MET A 251 16.19 0.14 -1.63
N SER A 252 16.04 0.19 -0.32
CA SER A 252 17.00 0.79 0.60
C SER A 252 18.35 0.07 0.54
N ARG A 253 19.38 0.68 1.14
CA ARG A 253 20.70 0.06 1.28
C ARG A 253 20.62 -1.29 1.99
N TRP A 254 19.83 -1.39 3.07
CA TRP A 254 19.68 -2.62 3.84
C TRP A 254 19.01 -3.73 3.03
N GLU A 255 17.92 -3.41 2.33
CA GLU A 255 17.25 -4.35 1.42
C GLU A 255 18.19 -4.81 0.30
N SER A 256 18.99 -3.90 -0.27
CA SER A 256 19.99 -4.26 -1.29
C SER A 256 21.08 -5.19 -0.74
N ILE A 257 21.52 -5.00 0.52
CA ILE A 257 22.47 -5.91 1.18
C ILE A 257 21.86 -7.30 1.35
N THR A 258 20.61 -7.39 1.81
CA THR A 258 19.90 -8.67 1.94
C THR A 258 19.75 -9.37 0.59
N LEU A 259 19.41 -8.63 -0.47
CA LEU A 259 19.32 -9.18 -1.83
C LEU A 259 20.66 -9.79 -2.28
N ARG A 260 21.78 -9.09 -2.06
CA ARG A 260 23.12 -9.60 -2.42
C ARG A 260 23.54 -10.81 -1.60
N LYS A 261 23.20 -10.84 -0.30
CA LYS A 261 23.41 -12.01 0.57
C LYS A 261 22.64 -13.24 0.08
N ASN A 262 21.55 -13.04 -0.66
CA ASN A 262 20.78 -14.09 -1.32
C ASN A 262 21.27 -14.44 -2.74
N GLY A 263 22.54 -14.16 -3.06
CA GLY A 263 23.21 -14.65 -4.27
C GLY A 263 23.15 -13.72 -5.48
N PHE A 264 22.58 -12.52 -5.34
CA PHE A 264 22.52 -11.56 -6.44
C PHE A 264 23.85 -10.85 -6.61
N ASP A 265 24.67 -11.38 -7.51
CA ASP A 265 25.93 -10.75 -7.92
C ASP A 265 25.71 -9.53 -8.84
N HIS A 266 26.80 -8.86 -9.20
CA HIS A 266 26.73 -7.70 -10.11
C HIS A 266 26.22 -8.06 -11.52
N LYS A 267 26.38 -9.31 -11.97
CA LYS A 267 25.91 -9.76 -13.28
C LYS A 267 24.40 -9.94 -13.26
N ALA A 268 23.85 -10.58 -12.23
CA ALA A 268 22.42 -10.73 -12.01
C ALA A 268 21.73 -9.36 -11.88
N LEU A 269 22.27 -8.47 -11.04
CA LEU A 269 21.71 -7.12 -10.89
C LEU A 269 21.72 -6.33 -12.21
N ARG A 270 22.82 -6.37 -12.98
CA ARG A 270 22.85 -5.73 -14.31
C ARG A 270 21.88 -6.39 -15.29
N GLY A 271 21.74 -7.72 -15.25
CA GLY A 271 20.77 -8.46 -16.07
C GLY A 271 19.32 -8.07 -15.78
N LEU A 272 19.02 -7.68 -14.54
CA LEU A 272 17.72 -7.11 -14.15
C LEU A 272 17.61 -5.60 -14.46
N GLY A 273 18.66 -4.97 -15.00
CA GLY A 273 18.70 -3.55 -15.35
C GLY A 273 18.77 -2.63 -14.15
N VAL A 274 19.32 -3.11 -13.03
CA VAL A 274 19.44 -2.34 -11.79
C VAL A 274 20.37 -1.14 -11.99
N LYS A 275 19.89 0.03 -11.56
CA LYS A 275 20.65 1.27 -11.41
C LYS A 275 20.93 1.52 -9.94
N TYR A 276 22.10 2.05 -9.64
CA TYR A 276 22.53 2.40 -8.28
C TYR A 276 22.20 3.87 -7.99
N GLY A 277 21.45 4.11 -6.92
CA GLY A 277 21.16 5.43 -6.41
C GLY A 277 22.20 5.91 -5.39
N GLY A 278 21.99 7.10 -4.85
CA GLY A 278 22.79 7.63 -3.75
C GLY A 278 22.67 6.78 -2.48
N TYR A 279 23.71 6.77 -1.64
CA TYR A 279 23.72 6.06 -0.35
C TYR A 279 23.49 4.54 -0.42
N GLY A 280 23.68 3.92 -1.59
CA GLY A 280 23.60 2.47 -1.78
C GLY A 280 22.20 1.91 -2.04
N SER A 281 21.22 2.76 -2.36
CA SER A 281 19.92 2.31 -2.86
C SER A 281 20.03 1.73 -4.27
N ILE A 282 19.05 0.90 -4.65
CA ILE A 282 18.95 0.33 -6.00
C ILE A 282 17.53 0.44 -6.55
N GLN A 283 17.42 0.58 -7.88
CA GLN A 283 16.15 0.59 -8.61
C GLN A 283 16.28 -0.22 -9.93
N PRO A 284 15.25 -0.94 -10.40
CA PRO A 284 13.93 -1.09 -9.76
C PRO A 284 14.00 -1.95 -8.49
N TYR A 285 12.93 -1.95 -7.69
CA TYR A 285 12.79 -2.88 -6.57
C TYR A 285 12.69 -4.32 -7.11
N ILE A 286 13.44 -5.25 -6.50
CA ILE A 286 13.50 -6.65 -6.93
C ILE A 286 12.69 -7.50 -5.94
N VAL A 287 11.57 -8.04 -6.40
CA VAL A 287 10.65 -8.85 -5.60
C VAL A 287 10.97 -10.33 -5.82
N THR A 288 11.50 -10.99 -4.79
CA THR A 288 11.91 -12.40 -4.86
C THR A 288 10.85 -13.36 -4.35
N CYS A 289 9.99 -12.94 -3.41
CA CYS A 289 8.94 -13.77 -2.81
C CYS A 289 7.84 -14.18 -3.81
N SER A 290 7.70 -13.45 -4.92
CA SER A 290 6.59 -13.62 -5.86
C SER A 290 6.58 -14.99 -6.57
N SER A 291 7.67 -15.75 -6.55
CA SER A 291 7.68 -17.09 -7.17
C SER A 291 6.79 -18.10 -6.46
N GLU A 292 6.70 -18.02 -5.14
CA GLU A 292 5.92 -18.92 -4.28
C GLU A 292 4.67 -18.24 -3.70
N ALA A 293 4.41 -16.98 -4.07
CA ALA A 293 3.36 -16.20 -3.46
C ALA A 293 1.96 -16.72 -3.83
N LYS A 294 1.10 -16.82 -2.82
CA LYS A 294 -0.36 -16.97 -2.93
C LYS A 294 -1.07 -15.63 -2.94
N LEU A 295 -0.41 -14.57 -2.46
CA LEU A 295 -0.90 -13.20 -2.56
C LEU A 295 0.26 -12.25 -2.85
N LEU A 296 0.06 -11.40 -3.86
CA LEU A 296 0.95 -10.33 -4.27
C LEU A 296 0.34 -8.99 -3.82
N HIS A 297 1.09 -8.18 -3.07
CA HIS A 297 0.61 -6.94 -2.48
C HIS A 297 1.38 -5.74 -3.03
N TYR A 298 0.67 -4.87 -3.77
CA TYR A 298 1.22 -3.68 -4.42
C TYR A 298 1.27 -2.48 -3.47
N ASN A 299 1.61 -2.68 -2.19
CA ASN A 299 1.71 -1.61 -1.20
C ASN A 299 2.84 -0.62 -1.56
N GLY A 300 2.50 0.66 -1.52
CA GLY A 300 3.36 1.76 -1.97
C GLY A 300 2.66 2.63 -3.03
N GLU A 301 3.44 3.42 -3.75
CA GLU A 301 2.93 4.41 -4.72
C GLU A 301 2.92 3.89 -6.16
N MET A 302 3.80 2.93 -6.49
CA MET A 302 3.93 2.35 -7.83
C MET A 302 2.82 1.32 -8.10
N LYS A 303 1.58 1.79 -8.26
CA LYS A 303 0.47 0.89 -8.61
C LYS A 303 0.50 0.51 -10.09
N PRO A 304 0.18 -0.74 -10.46
CA PRO A 304 0.09 -1.16 -11.86
C PRO A 304 -0.79 -0.25 -12.73
N TRP A 305 -1.94 0.19 -12.21
CA TRP A 305 -2.89 1.05 -12.92
C TRP A 305 -2.51 2.53 -12.99
N VAL A 306 -1.40 2.93 -12.36
CA VAL A 306 -0.85 4.30 -12.43
C VAL A 306 0.60 4.34 -12.91
N ALA A 307 1.23 3.18 -13.13
CA ALA A 307 2.67 3.05 -13.36
C ALA A 307 3.14 3.83 -14.60
N ASP A 308 2.36 3.82 -15.68
CA ASP A 308 2.68 4.53 -16.92
C ASP A 308 2.76 6.06 -16.73
N ARG A 309 2.00 6.61 -15.79
CA ARG A 309 1.99 8.05 -15.47
C ARG A 309 3.24 8.47 -14.71
N LEU A 310 3.79 7.60 -13.87
CA LEU A 310 4.88 7.94 -12.95
C LEU A 310 6.25 8.07 -13.62
N ARG A 311 6.41 7.62 -14.88
CA ARG A 311 7.70 7.61 -15.62
C ARG A 311 8.88 7.00 -14.82
N ARG A 312 8.56 6.12 -13.87
CA ARG A 312 9.51 5.39 -12.99
C ARG A 312 9.58 3.94 -13.44
N GLN A 313 10.69 3.25 -13.19
CA GLN A 313 10.80 1.84 -13.52
C GLN A 313 9.94 1.01 -12.54
N PRO A 314 9.00 0.19 -13.02
CA PRO A 314 8.20 -0.65 -12.15
C PRO A 314 9.09 -1.73 -11.49
N PRO A 315 8.72 -2.19 -10.29
CA PRO A 315 9.37 -3.34 -9.66
C PRO A 315 9.41 -4.58 -10.55
N ALA A 316 10.45 -5.37 -10.38
CA ALA A 316 10.65 -6.64 -11.08
C ALA A 316 10.26 -7.81 -10.17
N CYS A 317 9.26 -8.57 -10.59
CA CYS A 317 8.75 -9.74 -9.88
C CYS A 317 9.37 -11.01 -10.45
N ARG A 318 9.86 -11.89 -9.58
CA ARG A 318 10.18 -13.27 -9.97
C ARG A 318 8.87 -13.94 -10.44
N LEU A 319 8.89 -14.57 -11.61
CA LEU A 319 7.70 -15.16 -12.21
C LEU A 319 7.06 -16.18 -11.25
N PRO A 320 5.78 -16.01 -10.85
CA PRO A 320 5.05 -16.98 -10.03
C PRO A 320 4.94 -18.34 -10.72
N LYS A 321 5.10 -19.44 -9.97
CA LYS A 321 4.99 -20.80 -10.51
C LYS A 321 3.59 -21.13 -11.05
N THR A 322 2.57 -20.49 -10.51
CA THR A 322 1.15 -20.69 -10.87
C THR A 322 0.75 -19.95 -12.14
N VAL A 323 1.63 -19.11 -12.70
CA VAL A 323 1.33 -18.26 -13.84
C VAL A 323 2.11 -18.74 -15.08
N SER A 324 1.45 -18.75 -16.24
CA SER A 324 2.06 -19.17 -17.51
C SER A 324 3.36 -18.41 -17.84
N ASN A 325 4.28 -19.06 -18.55
CA ASN A 325 5.57 -18.49 -18.98
C ASN A 325 5.53 -17.85 -20.39
N THR A 326 4.34 -17.62 -20.95
CA THR A 326 4.14 -17.05 -22.30
C THR A 326 4.08 -15.52 -22.26
N TRP A 327 5.15 -14.87 -21.79
CA TRP A 327 5.26 -13.41 -21.70
C TRP A 327 6.10 -12.84 -22.83
N ALA A 328 5.67 -11.70 -23.38
CA ALA A 328 6.41 -10.98 -24.43
C ALA A 328 7.76 -10.45 -23.92
N TRP A 329 7.83 -10.03 -22.65
CA TRP A 329 9.05 -9.50 -22.04
C TRP A 329 9.38 -10.21 -20.73
N LYS A 330 10.55 -10.85 -20.69
CA LYS A 330 11.10 -11.47 -19.49
C LYS A 330 12.61 -11.29 -19.42
N ARG A 331 13.15 -11.26 -18.20
CA ARG A 331 14.59 -11.22 -17.94
C ARG A 331 14.97 -12.44 -17.12
N THR A 332 15.87 -13.26 -17.67
CA THR A 332 16.40 -14.41 -16.95
C THR A 332 17.79 -14.06 -16.44
N VAL A 333 18.01 -14.24 -15.15
CA VAL A 333 19.30 -14.03 -14.50
C VAL A 333 19.67 -15.26 -13.70
N ARG A 334 20.98 -15.53 -13.63
CA ARG A 334 21.50 -16.62 -12.81
C ARG A 334 21.78 -16.12 -11.41
N ILE A 335 21.19 -16.75 -10.41
CA ILE A 335 21.43 -16.47 -8.99
C ILE A 335 21.98 -17.77 -8.42
N TYR A 336 23.17 -17.72 -7.82
CA TYR A 336 23.95 -18.93 -7.54
C TYR A 336 24.12 -19.81 -8.80
N CYS A 337 23.50 -20.99 -8.81
CA CYS A 337 23.57 -21.96 -9.91
C CYS A 337 22.29 -22.05 -10.73
N ASP A 338 21.21 -21.37 -10.31
CA ASP A 338 19.88 -21.52 -10.90
C ASP A 338 19.50 -20.32 -11.75
N ASP A 339 18.79 -20.58 -12.84
CA ASP A 339 18.25 -19.56 -13.72
C ASP A 339 16.86 -19.13 -13.20
N HIS A 340 16.70 -17.83 -12.94
CA HIS A 340 15.48 -17.24 -12.42
C HIS A 340 14.91 -16.23 -13.39
N THR A 341 13.61 -16.36 -13.68
CA THR A 341 12.90 -15.50 -14.62
C THR A 341 12.15 -14.40 -13.87
N TYR A 342 12.32 -13.16 -14.35
CA TYR A 342 11.68 -11.96 -13.84
C TYR A 342 10.82 -11.29 -14.91
N VAL A 343 9.69 -10.73 -14.49
CA VAL A 343 8.76 -9.92 -15.27
C VAL A 343 8.51 -8.59 -14.54
N SER A 344 7.93 -7.60 -15.21
CA SER A 344 7.41 -6.42 -14.51
C SER A 344 6.28 -6.85 -13.58
N CYS A 345 6.26 -6.38 -12.34
CA CYS A 345 5.17 -6.71 -11.42
C CYS A 345 3.81 -6.23 -11.96
N ALA A 346 3.75 -5.10 -12.67
CA ALA A 346 2.51 -4.60 -13.26
C ALA A 346 1.90 -5.55 -14.30
N GLU A 347 2.75 -6.30 -15.00
CA GLU A 347 2.33 -7.26 -16.03
C GLU A 347 1.52 -8.41 -15.39
N LEU A 348 1.90 -8.87 -14.19
CA LEU A 348 1.14 -9.88 -13.42
C LEU A 348 -0.29 -9.39 -13.12
N TRP A 349 -0.42 -8.12 -12.76
CA TRP A 349 -1.71 -7.49 -12.49
C TRP A 349 -2.60 -7.39 -13.73
N HIS A 350 -2.02 -7.05 -14.88
CA HIS A 350 -2.76 -6.93 -16.14
C HIS A 350 -3.35 -8.24 -16.67
N LEU A 351 -2.89 -9.41 -16.20
CA LEU A 351 -3.49 -10.70 -16.57
C LEU A 351 -4.97 -10.82 -16.16
N PHE A 352 -5.36 -10.13 -15.09
CA PHE A 352 -6.67 -10.31 -14.46
C PHE A 352 -7.67 -9.22 -14.85
N ILE A 353 -7.31 -8.31 -15.77
CA ILE A 353 -8.22 -7.27 -16.27
C ILE A 353 -8.09 -7.11 -17.78
N ASN A 354 -9.23 -6.99 -18.47
CA ASN A 354 -9.23 -6.79 -19.92
C ASN A 354 -9.32 -5.29 -20.27
N LYS A 355 -9.01 -4.93 -21.53
CA LYS A 355 -9.02 -3.53 -21.99
C LYS A 355 -10.35 -2.81 -21.78
N LYS A 356 -11.49 -3.50 -21.98
CA LYS A 356 -12.83 -2.92 -21.78
C LYS A 356 -13.02 -2.53 -20.31
N ALA A 357 -12.67 -3.43 -19.39
CA ALA A 357 -12.75 -3.20 -17.96
C ALA A 357 -11.76 -2.14 -17.46
N ILE A 358 -10.54 -2.08 -18.03
CA ILE A 358 -9.56 -1.02 -17.70
C ILE A 358 -10.19 0.37 -17.93
N GLY A 359 -10.80 0.60 -19.09
CA GLY A 359 -11.39 1.91 -19.40
C GLY A 359 -12.65 2.22 -18.60
N ALA A 360 -13.48 1.21 -18.31
CA ALA A 360 -14.78 1.43 -17.66
C ALA A 360 -14.71 1.55 -16.13
N LEU A 361 -13.74 0.88 -15.50
CA LEU A 361 -13.56 0.87 -14.04
C LEU A 361 -12.64 1.98 -13.53
N GLN A 362 -11.98 2.69 -14.46
CA GLN A 362 -11.10 3.81 -14.17
C GLN A 362 -11.91 5.04 -13.75
N ASP A 363 -11.43 5.75 -12.73
CA ASP A 363 -11.98 7.07 -12.39
C ASP A 363 -11.32 8.16 -13.25
N LEU A 364 -11.85 8.31 -14.47
CA LEU A 364 -11.36 9.31 -15.41
C LEU A 364 -11.42 10.74 -14.85
N GLU A 365 -12.47 11.07 -14.09
CA GLU A 365 -12.64 12.43 -13.56
C GLU A 365 -11.52 12.80 -12.58
N SER A 366 -11.24 11.91 -11.61
CA SER A 366 -10.15 12.16 -10.66
C SER A 366 -8.78 12.19 -11.33
N GLU A 367 -8.52 11.34 -12.32
CA GLU A 367 -7.25 11.37 -13.04
C GLU A 367 -7.05 12.69 -13.80
N TRP A 368 -8.09 13.21 -14.43
CA TRP A 368 -8.02 14.50 -15.13
C TRP A 368 -7.75 15.65 -14.15
N LEU A 369 -8.42 15.65 -12.99
CA LEU A 369 -8.19 16.64 -11.94
C LEU A 369 -6.77 16.57 -11.35
N GLU A 370 -6.23 15.37 -11.16
CA GLU A 370 -4.84 15.16 -10.74
C GLU A 370 -3.84 15.70 -11.77
N GLU A 371 -4.09 15.46 -13.06
CA GLU A 371 -3.25 15.97 -14.15
C GLU A 371 -3.29 17.51 -14.24
N GLU A 372 -4.48 18.11 -14.13
CA GLU A 372 -4.62 19.57 -14.09
C GLU A 372 -3.88 20.19 -12.89
N ALA A 373 -3.98 19.58 -11.72
CA ALA A 373 -3.26 20.02 -10.52
C ALA A 373 -1.74 19.90 -10.72
N ALA A 374 -1.25 18.78 -11.27
CA ALA A 374 0.16 18.58 -11.56
C ALA A 374 0.69 19.61 -12.58
N TRP A 375 -0.11 19.94 -13.61
CA TRP A 375 0.25 21.00 -14.56
C TRP A 375 0.29 22.38 -13.90
N ALA A 376 -0.65 22.67 -12.99
CA ALA A 376 -0.66 23.92 -12.24
C ALA A 376 0.58 24.05 -11.34
N ASP A 377 0.97 22.98 -10.66
CA ASP A 377 2.17 22.92 -9.82
C ASP A 377 3.46 23.05 -10.66
N GLN A 378 3.58 22.31 -11.77
CA GLN A 378 4.73 22.42 -12.67
C GLN A 378 4.89 23.87 -13.18
N LYS A 379 3.78 24.51 -13.56
CA LYS A 379 3.79 25.91 -14.01
C LYS A 379 4.21 26.87 -12.89
N ARG A 380 3.88 26.57 -11.63
CA ARG A 380 4.36 27.33 -10.46
C ARG A 380 5.86 27.15 -10.28
N GLU A 381 6.35 25.92 -10.29
CA GLU A 381 7.78 25.60 -10.16
C GLU A 381 8.62 26.23 -11.27
N ASP A 382 8.15 26.18 -12.52
CA ASP A 382 8.83 26.81 -13.66
C ASP A 382 8.92 28.33 -13.49
N ARG A 383 7.86 28.97 -12.97
CA ARG A 383 7.86 30.41 -12.64
C ARG A 383 8.84 30.74 -11.52
N GLU A 384 8.88 29.93 -10.48
CA GLU A 384 9.81 30.10 -9.35
C GLU A 384 11.26 29.91 -9.81
N LYS A 385 11.52 28.90 -10.64
CA LYS A 385 12.84 28.65 -11.23
C LYS A 385 13.27 29.82 -12.13
N ALA A 386 12.40 30.30 -13.01
CA ALA A 386 12.68 31.47 -13.86
C ALA A 386 12.94 32.74 -13.02
N ALA A 387 12.17 32.95 -11.95
CA ALA A 387 12.38 34.08 -11.03
C ALA A 387 13.72 33.97 -10.29
N LYS A 388 14.11 32.76 -9.86
CA LYS A 388 15.41 32.50 -9.24
C LYS A 388 16.56 32.76 -10.23
N GLU A 389 16.47 32.23 -11.45
CA GLU A 389 17.47 32.46 -12.50
C GLU A 389 17.63 33.95 -12.82
N ARG A 390 16.52 34.71 -12.84
CA ARG A 390 16.57 36.17 -13.02
C ARG A 390 17.30 36.86 -11.86
N ARG A 391 16.98 36.53 -10.61
CA ARG A 391 17.66 37.09 -9.42
C ARG A 391 19.15 36.76 -9.42
N ASP A 392 19.52 35.56 -9.82
CA ASP A 392 20.92 35.14 -9.88
C ASP A 392 21.68 35.89 -10.97
N ARG A 393 21.05 36.16 -12.13
CA ARG A 393 21.62 37.02 -13.19
C ARG A 393 21.80 38.47 -12.73
N GLU A 394 20.80 39.04 -12.05
CA GLU A 394 20.85 40.40 -11.51
C GLU A 394 21.96 40.54 -10.46
N LYS A 395 22.09 39.57 -9.54
CA LYS A 395 23.19 39.51 -8.57
C LYS A 395 24.55 39.42 -9.24
N LYS A 396 24.69 38.56 -10.25
CA LYS A 396 25.94 38.42 -11.00
C LYS A 396 26.33 39.74 -11.68
N ALA A 397 25.37 40.39 -12.35
CA ALA A 397 25.60 41.69 -12.99
C ALA A 397 26.04 42.77 -11.99
N MET A 398 25.42 42.81 -10.80
CA MET A 398 25.80 43.74 -9.73
C MET A 398 27.23 43.49 -9.23
N MET A 399 27.60 42.22 -9.02
CA MET A 399 28.95 41.85 -8.60
C MET A 399 30.00 42.20 -9.67
N ASP A 400 29.70 41.94 -10.94
CA ASP A 400 30.58 42.29 -12.06
C ASP A 400 30.77 43.82 -12.16
N GLN A 401 29.74 44.61 -11.86
CA GLN A 401 29.84 46.07 -11.85
C GLN A 401 30.69 46.59 -10.68
N LEU A 402 30.50 46.06 -9.47
CA LEU A 402 31.31 46.39 -8.30
C LEU A 402 32.80 46.05 -8.53
N ALA A 403 33.08 44.91 -9.16
CA ALA A 403 34.45 44.51 -9.51
C ALA A 403 35.09 45.51 -10.49
N LYS A 404 34.35 45.95 -11.54
CA LYS A 404 34.83 46.96 -12.49
C LYS A 404 35.09 48.32 -11.82
N GLU A 405 34.24 48.74 -10.89
CA GLU A 405 34.44 49.99 -10.14
C GLU A 405 35.64 49.92 -9.20
N ALA A 406 35.85 48.79 -8.54
CA ALA A 406 37.03 48.56 -7.71
C ALA A 406 38.33 48.60 -8.54
N GLU A 407 38.33 47.98 -9.73
CA GLU A 407 39.48 48.01 -10.64
C GLU A 407 39.79 49.43 -11.14
N LYS A 408 38.74 50.22 -11.48
CA LYS A 408 38.90 51.64 -11.85
C LYS A 408 39.47 52.48 -10.71
N LYS A 409 39.00 52.28 -9.48
CA LYS A 409 39.54 52.99 -8.30
C LYS A 409 41.00 52.65 -8.07
N LYS A 410 41.36 51.37 -8.22
CA LYS A 410 42.75 50.91 -8.06
C LYS A 410 43.68 51.53 -9.11
N LYS A 411 43.27 51.56 -10.38
CA LYS A 411 44.03 52.24 -11.46
C LYS A 411 44.19 53.74 -11.20
N ALA A 412 43.14 54.42 -10.75
CA ALA A 412 43.19 55.85 -10.42
C ALA A 412 44.08 56.15 -9.20
N GLU A 413 44.20 55.24 -8.24
CA GLU A 413 45.14 55.36 -7.11
C GLU A 413 46.59 55.10 -7.53
N GLU A 414 46.82 54.16 -8.45
CA GLU A 414 48.14 53.89 -9.02
C GLU A 414 48.62 55.07 -9.87
N GLU A 415 47.76 55.70 -10.67
CA GLU A 415 48.05 56.91 -11.44
C GLU A 415 48.30 58.15 -10.57
N LYS A 416 47.74 58.22 -9.35
CA LYS A 416 48.03 59.30 -8.40
C LYS A 416 49.33 59.11 -7.62
N LYS A 417 49.89 57.90 -7.62
CA LYS A 417 51.16 57.56 -6.95
C LYS A 417 52.36 57.59 -7.89
N ALA A 418 52.14 57.52 -9.19
CA ALA A 418 53.11 57.82 -10.24
C ALA A 418 53.19 59.33 -10.47
#